data_AF-A0A1H0TEP4-F1
#
_entry.id   AF-A0A1H0TEP4-F1
#
_cell.length_a   1.000
_cell.length_b   1.000
_cell.length_c   1.000
_cell.angle_alpha   90.00
_cell.angle_beta   90.00
_cell.angle_gamma   90.00
#
_symmetry.space_group_name_H-M   'P 1'
#
loop_
_entity.id
_entity.type
_entity.pdbx_description
1 polymer ?
#
loop_
_entity_poly.entity_id
_entity_poly.type
_entity_poly.pdbx_seq_one_letter_code
_entity_poly.pdbx_strand_id
1 'polypeptide(L)' 'MNHEMDYDRDDQREDVLSDDPLKNFLKMSCETETELMRSYLITAERIHDNEDLKLRLRNFAEGNAKRTRQLIDEISRLM' A
#
# COMPACT_ATOMS: atom_id res chain seq x y z
N MET A 1 -53.12 21.37 4.26
CA MET A 1 -51.98 22.10 4.85
C MET A 1 -51.57 21.37 6.11
N ASN A 2 -50.43 20.65 6.06
CA ASN A 2 -49.30 20.75 6.98
C ASN A 2 -48.43 19.49 6.88
N HIS A 3 -47.18 19.73 6.48
CA HIS A 3 -46.05 18.81 6.52
C HIS A 3 -45.73 18.42 7.96
N GLU A 4 -45.57 17.14 8.24
CA GLU A 4 -44.60 16.62 9.21
C GLU A 4 -44.06 15.33 8.57
N MET A 5 -43.11 15.48 7.66
CA MET A 5 -41.68 15.23 7.93
C MET A 5 -41.43 13.74 8.18
N ASP A 6 -41.05 13.07 7.08
CA ASP A 6 -40.15 11.92 7.07
C ASP A 6 -38.92 12.18 7.95
N TYR A 7 -38.13 11.12 8.15
CA TYR A 7 -36.86 11.03 8.89
C TYR A 7 -37.04 10.39 10.25
N ASP A 8 -37.16 9.07 10.27
CA ASP A 8 -36.52 8.31 11.34
C ASP A 8 -36.07 6.93 10.86
N ARG A 9 -34.75 6.88 10.67
CA ARG A 9 -33.88 5.76 11.05
C ARG A 9 -33.50 4.73 9.99
N ASP A 10 -33.04 5.23 8.84
CA ASP A 10 -31.92 4.61 8.11
C ASP A 10 -30.58 4.86 8.84
N ASP A 11 -30.56 4.73 10.17
CA ASP A 11 -29.37 4.89 11.03
C ASP A 11 -28.65 3.54 11.21
N GLN A 12 -28.58 2.76 10.13
CA GLN A 12 -27.84 1.49 10.07
C GLN A 12 -27.00 1.39 8.79
N ARG A 13 -26.49 2.52 8.32
CA ARG A 13 -25.19 2.53 7.64
C ARG A 13 -24.17 3.14 8.58
N GLU A 14 -24.03 2.41 9.68
CA GLU A 14 -22.79 2.31 10.44
C GLU A 14 -21.62 2.35 9.44
N ASP A 15 -20.92 3.49 9.40
CA ASP A 15 -19.68 3.77 8.67
C ASP A 15 -18.53 2.87 9.21
N VAL A 16 -18.77 1.57 9.31
CA VAL A 16 -17.95 0.59 10.03
C VAL A 16 -16.62 0.30 9.34
N LEU A 17 -16.31 0.93 8.20
CA LEU A 17 -15.09 0.66 7.44
C LEU A 17 -14.41 1.89 6.83
N SER A 18 -14.51 3.08 7.41
CA SER A 18 -13.57 4.16 7.02
C SER A 18 -12.26 4.02 7.79
N ASP A 19 -11.47 2.98 7.47
CA ASP A 19 -10.02 3.04 7.70
C ASP A 19 -9.55 4.27 6.89
N ASP A 20 -8.88 5.24 7.54
CA ASP A 20 -8.50 6.54 6.95
C ASP A 20 -7.99 6.37 5.49
N PRO A 21 -8.55 7.08 4.49
CA PRO A 21 -8.11 6.99 3.10
C PRO A 21 -6.59 7.08 2.93
N LEU A 22 -5.91 7.87 3.76
CA LEU A 22 -4.45 7.99 3.80
C LEU A 22 -3.80 6.69 4.28
N LYS A 23 -4.32 6.08 5.35
CA LYS A 23 -3.82 4.81 5.88
C LYS A 23 -3.98 3.68 4.88
N ASN A 24 -5.12 3.61 4.19
CA ASN A 24 -5.33 2.63 3.11
C ASN A 24 -4.35 2.83 1.96
N PHE A 25 -4.13 4.07 1.53
CA PHE A 25 -3.15 4.40 0.51
C PHE A 25 -1.73 3.96 0.92
N LEU A 26 -1.32 4.20 2.17
CA LEU A 26 -0.01 3.81 2.68
C LEU A 26 0.15 2.28 2.75
N LYS A 27 -0.89 1.56 3.20
CA LYS A 27 -0.90 0.08 3.20
C LYS A 27 -0.75 -0.48 1.78
N MET A 28 -1.56 0.00 0.84
CA MET A 28 -1.49 -0.43 -0.57
C MET A 28 -0.12 -0.12 -1.19
N SER A 29 0.45 1.03 -0.87
CA SER A 29 1.80 1.40 -1.31
C SER A 29 2.85 0.44 -0.74
N CYS A 30 2.73 0.07 0.54
CA CYS A 30 3.65 -0.86 1.20
C CYS A 30 3.61 -2.27 0.58
N GLU A 31 2.42 -2.74 0.24
CA GLU A 31 2.22 -4.00 -0.48
C GLU A 31 2.86 -3.94 -1.87
N THR A 32 2.60 -2.88 -2.63
CA THR A 32 3.17 -2.66 -3.96
C THR A 32 4.70 -2.65 -3.94
N GLU A 33 5.31 -1.93 -2.99
CA GLU A 33 6.77 -1.90 -2.84
C GLU A 33 7.34 -3.30 -2.54
N THR A 34 6.63 -4.09 -1.71
CA THR A 34 7.05 -5.46 -1.38
C THR A 34 6.96 -6.39 -2.58
N GLU A 35 5.93 -6.27 -3.40
CA GLU A 35 5.75 -7.06 -4.62
C GLU A 35 6.81 -6.72 -5.68
N LEU A 36 7.11 -5.43 -5.87
CA LEU A 36 8.16 -4.97 -6.78
C LEU A 36 9.52 -5.48 -6.33
N MET A 37 9.84 -5.37 -5.04
CA MET A 37 11.08 -5.90 -4.46
C MET A 37 11.27 -7.39 -4.80
N ARG A 38 10.25 -8.21 -4.53
CA ARG A 38 10.28 -9.65 -4.83
C ARG A 38 10.45 -9.92 -6.31
N SER A 39 9.72 -9.19 -7.14
CA SER A 39 9.75 -9.35 -8.60
C SER A 39 11.14 -9.03 -9.16
N TYR A 40 11.77 -7.95 -8.71
CA TYR A 40 13.13 -7.59 -9.12
C TYR A 40 14.17 -8.61 -8.66
N LEU A 41 14.10 -9.10 -7.42
CA LEU A 41 15.01 -10.15 -6.94
C LEU A 41 14.88 -11.44 -7.75
N ILE A 42 13.65 -11.93 -7.97
CA ILE A 42 13.39 -13.14 -8.76
C ILE A 42 13.90 -12.95 -10.21
N THR A 43 13.68 -11.78 -10.78
CA THR A 43 14.12 -11.48 -12.15
C THR A 43 15.65 -11.39 -12.23
N ALA A 44 16.31 -10.79 -11.24
CA ALA A 44 17.76 -10.70 -11.16
C ALA A 44 18.42 -12.09 -11.11
N GLU A 45 17.83 -13.04 -10.36
CA GLU A 45 18.35 -14.42 -10.29
C GLU A 45 18.23 -15.19 -11.61
N ARG A 46 17.29 -14.79 -12.48
CA ARG A 46 17.09 -15.42 -13.80
C ARG A 46 17.97 -14.84 -14.90
N ILE A 47 18.67 -13.74 -14.64
CA ILE A 47 19.57 -13.11 -15.62
C ILE A 47 20.97 -13.69 -15.43
N HIS A 48 21.46 -14.34 -16.48
CA HIS A 48 22.79 -14.96 -16.50
C HIS A 48 23.80 -14.21 -17.37
N ASP A 49 23.33 -13.52 -18.43
CA ASP A 49 24.20 -12.93 -19.45
C ASP A 49 24.34 -11.40 -19.35
N ASN A 50 23.84 -10.80 -18.28
CA ASN A 50 23.83 -9.35 -18.11
C ASN A 50 23.96 -8.93 -16.63
N GLU A 51 25.20 -8.96 -16.14
CA GLU A 51 25.53 -8.61 -14.75
C GLU A 51 25.16 -7.16 -14.40
N ASP A 52 25.26 -6.22 -15.35
CA ASP A 52 24.86 -4.83 -15.12
C ASP A 52 23.35 -4.70 -14.86
N LEU A 53 22.52 -5.40 -15.64
CA LEU A 53 21.07 -5.40 -15.43
C LEU A 53 20.71 -6.10 -14.13
N LYS A 54 21.37 -7.22 -13.81
CA LYS A 54 21.19 -7.93 -12.54
C LYS A 54 21.51 -7.04 -11.35
N LEU A 55 22.61 -6.29 -11.39
CA LEU A 55 22.97 -5.31 -10.37
C LEU A 55 21.91 -4.22 -10.25
N ARG A 56 21.44 -3.66 -11.38
CA ARG A 56 20.38 -2.64 -11.35
C ARG A 56 19.09 -3.14 -10.72
N LEU A 57 18.67 -4.38 -11.03
CA LEU A 57 17.48 -4.99 -10.44
C LEU A 57 17.64 -5.19 -8.92
N ARG A 58 18.82 -5.62 -8.46
CA ARG A 58 19.12 -5.70 -7.02
C ARG A 58 19.05 -4.33 -6.35
N ASN A 59 19.62 -3.29 -6.97
CA ASN A 59 19.54 -1.92 -6.46
C ASN A 59 18.10 -1.41 -6.41
N PHE A 60 17.24 -1.77 -7.37
CA PHE A 60 15.82 -1.44 -7.31
C PHE A 60 15.15 -2.12 -6.12
N ALA A 61 15.40 -3.42 -5.91
CA ALA A 61 14.86 -4.15 -4.78
C ALA A 61 15.31 -3.58 -3.41
N GLU A 62 16.57 -3.18 -3.28
CA GLU A 62 17.06 -2.48 -2.08
C GLU A 62 16.34 -1.14 -1.86
N GLY A 63 16.10 -0.40 -2.95
CA GLY A 63 15.30 0.82 -2.93
C GLY A 63 13.86 0.58 -2.45
N ASN A 64 13.22 -0.49 -2.95
CA ASN A 64 11.90 -0.90 -2.48
C ASN A 64 11.93 -1.23 -0.98
N ALA A 65 12.92 -2.00 -0.51
CA ALA A 65 13.05 -2.36 0.91
C ALA A 65 13.14 -1.13 1.82
N LYS A 66 13.91 -0.11 1.40
CA LYS A 66 14.01 1.16 2.13
C LYS A 66 12.66 1.87 2.19
N ARG A 67 11.94 1.96 1.07
CA ARG A 67 10.61 2.61 1.02
C ARG A 67 9.56 1.85 1.81
N THR A 68 9.54 0.52 1.74
CA THR A 68 8.69 -0.34 2.59
C THR A 68 8.91 -0.02 4.07
N ARG A 69 10.16 0.12 4.52
CA ARG A 69 10.45 0.48 5.91
C ARG A 69 9.92 1.86 6.29
N GLN A 70 10.11 2.85 5.42
CA GLN A 70 9.56 4.20 5.64
C GLN A 70 8.03 4.18 5.71
N LEU A 71 7.36 3.42 4.82
CA LEU A 71 5.91 3.28 4.84
C LEU A 71 5.40 2.60 6.11
N ILE A 72 6.08 1.54 6.58
CA ILE A 72 5.76 0.90 7.85
C ILE A 72 5.89 1.90 9.00
N ASP A 73 6.98 2.67 9.04
CA ASP A 73 7.20 3.68 10.08
C ASP A 73 6.08 4.74 10.08
N GLU A 74 5.65 5.23 8.91
CA GLU A 74 4.53 6.18 8.81
C GLU A 74 3.18 5.56 9.18
N ILE A 75 2.90 4.33 8.76
CA ILE A 75 1.68 3.61 9.15
C ILE A 75 1.64 3.43 10.68
N SER A 76 2.77 3.11 11.32
CA SER A 76 2.88 2.98 12.77
C SER A 76 2.68 4.31 13.51
N ARG A 77 2.98 5.46 12.90
CA ARG A 77 2.69 6.78 13.49
C ARG A 77 1.21 7.16 13.42
N LEU A 78 0.46 6.54 12.52
CA LEU A 78 -0.99 6.74 12.35
C LEU A 78 -1.83 5.75 13.18
N MET A 79 -1.21 4.79 13.86
CA MET A 79 -1.85 3.88 14.82
C MET A 79 -1.71 4.39 16.25
#